data_AF-A0A085F0H7-F1
#
_entry.id   AF-A0A085F0H7-F1
#
_cell.length_a   1.000
_cell.length_b   1.000
_cell.length_c   1.000
_cell.angle_alpha   90.00
_cell.angle_beta   90.00
_cell.angle_gamma   90.00
#
_symmetry.space_group_name_H-M   'P 1'
#
loop_
_entity.id
_entity.type
_entity.pdbx_description
1 polymer ?
#
loop_
_entity_poly.entity_id
_entity_poly.type
_entity_poly.pdbx_seq_one_letter_code
_entity_poly.pdbx_strand_id
1 'polypeptide(L)'
;MAPDVSTTPRRGTTGLRQFLDLEQQRNWIEGRIDLCDADERSESLELRFKYVTRFQKLLRRPQAQDVLEILRLYGQNCIPIPRKSERHYWSVSCLPSTSDKPLVRVNASWMELFTIYADGEGIRARFLVHLSDFTTDHSPAQSHVDEPFLQHCVTAPEDVSYFFPRGADMFGINVRSSASIRRFLAARRILGAIRTFNLTHMNRGRNAYQASHCYSLADCMLAG
;
A
#
# COMPACT_ATOMS: atom_id res chain seq x y z
N MET A 1 51.19 21.50 5.21
CA MET A 1 49.97 21.60 4.39
C MET A 1 49.16 20.34 4.62
N ALA A 2 48.07 20.43 5.38
CA ALA A 2 47.14 19.32 5.55
C ALA A 2 46.06 19.44 4.47
N PRO A 3 45.66 18.37 3.79
CA PRO A 3 44.57 18.43 2.83
C PRO A 3 43.25 18.52 3.60
N ASP A 4 42.51 19.58 3.29
CA ASP A 4 41.15 19.83 3.73
C ASP A 4 40.23 18.78 3.09
N VAL A 5 39.87 17.74 3.85
CA VAL A 5 38.88 16.75 3.44
C VAL A 5 37.52 17.40 3.62
N SER A 6 37.11 18.12 2.57
CA SER A 6 35.73 18.55 2.34
C SER A 6 34.82 17.32 2.32
N THR A 7 34.30 16.95 3.49
CA THR A 7 33.20 16.00 3.62
C THR A 7 31.95 16.71 3.13
N THR A 8 31.62 16.50 1.86
CA THR A 8 30.29 16.79 1.34
C THR A 8 29.28 16.10 2.27
N PRO A 9 28.30 16.83 2.84
CA PRO A 9 27.35 16.21 3.76
C PRO A 9 26.59 15.14 2.98
N ARG A 10 26.75 13.86 3.37
CA ARG A 10 25.87 12.78 2.90
C ARG A 10 24.45 13.26 3.18
N ARG A 11 23.69 13.60 2.13
CA ARG A 11 22.25 13.86 2.24
C ARG A 11 21.67 12.74 3.08
N GLY A 12 21.20 13.06 4.28
CA GLY A 12 20.72 12.07 5.23
C GLY A 12 19.70 11.17 4.54
N THR A 13 19.90 9.86 4.57
CA THR A 13 18.94 8.90 4.05
C THR A 13 17.60 9.09 4.77
N THR A 14 16.53 9.34 4.02
CA THR A 14 15.17 9.52 4.57
C THR A 14 14.32 8.28 4.32
N GLY A 15 13.28 8.11 5.13
CA GLY A 15 12.31 7.03 4.89
C GLY A 15 12.94 5.65 5.08
N LEU A 16 12.52 4.70 4.24
CA LEU A 16 13.04 3.33 4.29
C LEU A 16 14.48 3.19 3.78
N ARG A 17 15.06 4.21 3.14
CA ARG A 17 16.50 4.20 2.77
C ARG A 17 17.44 4.13 3.96
N GLN A 18 16.92 4.30 5.18
CA GLN A 18 17.64 4.08 6.43
C GLN A 18 17.81 2.59 6.76
N PHE A 19 17.00 1.71 6.16
CA PHE A 19 16.98 0.27 6.42
C PHE A 19 17.29 -0.56 5.18
N LEU A 20 16.89 -0.07 4.00
CA LEU A 20 17.00 -0.77 2.73
C LEU A 20 17.75 0.10 1.73
N ASP A 21 18.86 -0.38 1.22
CA ASP A 21 19.57 0.30 0.13
C ASP A 21 18.78 0.21 -1.21
N LEU A 22 19.26 0.90 -2.24
CA LEU A 22 18.56 0.96 -3.53
C LEU A 22 18.53 -0.40 -4.24
N GLU A 23 19.54 -1.24 -4.05
CA GLU A 23 19.61 -2.55 -4.67
C GLU A 23 18.61 -3.52 -4.02
N GLN A 24 18.56 -3.53 -2.69
CA GLN A 24 17.56 -4.28 -1.92
C GLN A 24 16.14 -3.85 -2.31
N GLN A 25 15.89 -2.55 -2.42
CA GLN A 25 14.57 -2.04 -2.86
C GLN A 25 14.21 -2.53 -4.27
N ARG A 26 15.14 -2.44 -5.23
CA ARG A 26 14.92 -2.92 -6.60
C ARG A 26 14.65 -4.43 -6.63
N ASN A 27 15.48 -5.21 -5.97
CA ASN A 27 15.35 -6.66 -5.94
C ASN A 27 14.03 -7.09 -5.27
N TRP A 28 13.57 -6.38 -4.25
CA TRP A 28 12.28 -6.63 -3.61
C TRP A 28 11.08 -6.26 -4.51
N ILE A 29 11.15 -5.11 -5.21
CA ILE A 29 10.13 -4.72 -6.22
C ILE A 29 9.98 -5.84 -7.26
N GLU A 30 11.10 -6.35 -7.77
CA GLU A 30 11.14 -7.42 -8.78
C GLU A 30 10.79 -8.81 -8.22
N GLY A 31 10.59 -8.94 -6.91
CA GLY A 31 10.29 -10.21 -6.24
C GLY A 31 11.46 -11.20 -6.23
N ARG A 32 12.70 -10.71 -6.31
CA ARG A 32 13.93 -11.52 -6.30
C ARG A 32 14.43 -11.87 -4.90
N ILE A 33 14.04 -11.08 -3.90
CA ILE A 33 14.46 -11.29 -2.51
C ILE A 33 13.26 -11.16 -1.56
N ASP A 34 13.33 -11.93 -0.48
CA ASP A 34 12.54 -11.70 0.72
C ASP A 34 13.35 -10.83 1.69
N LEU A 35 12.70 -9.82 2.26
CA LEU A 35 13.36 -8.91 3.20
C LEU A 35 13.21 -9.43 4.63
N CYS A 36 14.31 -9.49 5.36
CA CYS A 36 14.28 -9.76 6.80
C CYS A 36 13.58 -8.60 7.53
N ASP A 37 12.52 -8.91 8.25
CA ASP A 37 11.72 -7.95 9.02
C ASP A 37 12.03 -8.05 10.52
N ALA A 38 11.47 -7.16 11.33
CA ALA A 38 11.60 -7.21 12.78
C ALA A 38 10.69 -8.28 13.40
N ASP A 39 11.20 -8.97 14.43
CA ASP A 39 10.41 -9.90 15.23
C ASP A 39 9.38 -9.17 16.11
N GLU A 40 9.80 -8.03 16.68
CA GLU A 40 9.00 -7.20 17.57
C GLU A 40 8.38 -5.98 16.86
N ARG A 41 7.19 -5.59 17.32
CA ARG A 41 6.45 -4.43 16.81
C ARG A 41 6.32 -3.38 17.91
N SER A 42 6.53 -2.11 17.56
CA SER A 42 6.30 -0.99 18.48
C SER A 42 4.80 -0.74 18.61
N GLU A 43 4.26 -0.88 19.82
CA GLU A 43 2.83 -0.76 20.06
C GLU A 43 2.46 0.51 20.83
N SER A 44 1.20 0.94 20.68
CA SER A 44 0.59 1.96 21.53
C SER A 44 -0.74 1.43 22.05
N LEU A 45 -0.78 1.17 23.36
CA LEU A 45 -1.99 0.71 24.05
C LEU A 45 -3.14 1.70 23.87
N GLU A 46 -2.86 3.00 23.92
CA GLU A 46 -3.85 4.06 23.68
C GLU A 46 -4.53 3.88 22.31
N LEU A 47 -3.76 3.72 21.24
CA LEU A 47 -4.31 3.53 19.89
C LEU A 47 -5.01 2.17 19.73
N ARG A 48 -4.49 1.11 20.38
CA ARG A 48 -5.16 -0.21 20.45
C ARG A 48 -6.57 -0.05 21.00
N PHE A 49 -6.73 0.58 22.15
CA PHE A 49 -8.05 0.80 22.76
C PHE A 49 -8.91 1.79 21.97
N LYS A 50 -8.33 2.84 21.40
CA LYS A 50 -9.06 3.85 20.62
C LYS A 50 -9.82 3.26 19.44
N TYR A 51 -9.24 2.30 18.73
CA TYR A 51 -9.82 1.76 17.49
C TYR A 51 -10.41 0.35 17.61
N VAL A 52 -10.35 -0.29 18.79
CA VAL A 52 -10.91 -1.65 18.99
C VAL A 52 -12.41 -1.71 18.65
N THR A 53 -13.18 -0.67 19.00
CA THR A 53 -14.62 -0.63 18.73
C THR A 53 -14.92 -0.51 17.23
N ARG A 54 -14.06 0.15 16.46
CA ARG A 54 -14.18 0.22 14.99
C ARG A 54 -13.83 -1.11 14.36
N PHE A 55 -12.81 -1.78 14.87
CA PHE A 55 -12.45 -3.11 14.42
C PHE A 55 -13.57 -4.12 14.68
N GLN A 56 -14.16 -4.13 15.88
CA GLN A 56 -15.32 -4.95 16.20
C GLN A 56 -16.53 -4.65 15.29
N LYS A 57 -16.74 -3.38 14.92
CA LYS A 57 -17.77 -3.00 13.94
C LYS A 57 -17.46 -3.53 12.54
N LEU A 58 -16.20 -3.56 12.13
CA LEU A 58 -15.77 -4.17 10.86
C LEU A 58 -16.05 -5.68 10.87
N LEU A 59 -15.71 -6.39 11.96
CA LEU A 59 -15.93 -7.84 12.07
C LEU A 59 -17.40 -8.27 11.96
N ARG A 60 -18.34 -7.35 12.21
CA ARG A 60 -19.79 -7.60 12.06
C ARG A 60 -20.31 -7.33 10.65
N ARG A 61 -19.46 -6.88 9.72
CA ARG A 61 -19.85 -6.63 8.33
C ARG A 61 -19.89 -7.94 7.55
N PRO A 62 -20.82 -8.11 6.59
CA PRO A 62 -20.82 -9.27 5.70
C PRO A 62 -19.47 -9.48 4.99
N GLN A 63 -18.81 -8.38 4.64
CA GLN A 63 -17.55 -8.36 3.92
C GLN A 63 -16.31 -8.62 4.79
N ALA A 64 -16.46 -8.79 6.11
CA ALA A 64 -15.33 -8.74 7.05
C ALA A 64 -14.20 -9.71 6.67
N GLN A 65 -14.55 -10.95 6.34
CA GLN A 65 -13.57 -11.97 6.02
C GLN A 65 -12.78 -11.63 4.75
N ASP A 66 -13.46 -11.23 3.68
CA ASP A 66 -12.81 -10.82 2.44
C ASP A 66 -11.89 -9.61 2.66
N VAL A 67 -12.32 -8.63 3.46
CA VAL A 67 -11.49 -7.47 3.81
C VAL A 67 -10.19 -7.90 4.49
N LEU A 68 -10.28 -8.77 5.50
CA LEU A 68 -9.11 -9.21 6.26
C LEU A 68 -8.15 -10.07 5.42
N GLU A 69 -8.68 -10.93 4.56
CA GLU A 69 -7.86 -11.77 3.68
C GLU A 69 -7.15 -10.96 2.59
N ILE A 70 -7.86 -10.04 1.92
CA ILE A 70 -7.23 -9.13 0.96
C ILE A 70 -6.18 -8.25 1.65
N LEU A 71 -6.48 -7.76 2.85
CA LEU A 71 -5.53 -6.92 3.57
C LEU A 71 -4.27 -7.70 3.97
N ARG A 72 -4.40 -8.97 4.37
CA ARG A 72 -3.25 -9.86 4.61
C ARG A 72 -2.41 -10.03 3.34
N LEU A 73 -3.04 -10.33 2.21
CA LEU A 73 -2.34 -10.46 0.93
C LEU A 73 -1.60 -9.17 0.57
N TYR A 74 -2.24 -8.02 0.74
CA TYR A 74 -1.62 -6.72 0.49
C TYR A 74 -0.45 -6.45 1.45
N GLY A 75 -0.61 -6.73 2.74
CA GLY A 75 0.46 -6.51 3.74
C GLY A 75 1.71 -7.34 3.47
N GLN A 76 1.53 -8.64 3.19
CA GLN A 76 2.62 -9.56 2.91
C GLN A 76 3.35 -9.22 1.59
N ASN A 77 2.60 -8.83 0.56
CA ASN A 77 3.17 -8.69 -0.78
C ASN A 77 3.54 -7.27 -1.15
N CYS A 78 2.95 -6.24 -0.54
CA CYS A 78 3.03 -4.87 -1.04
C CYS A 78 3.69 -3.89 -0.06
N ILE A 79 3.97 -4.27 1.18
CA ILE A 79 4.65 -3.41 2.17
C ILE A 79 6.01 -4.03 2.51
N PRO A 80 7.13 -3.31 2.32
CA PRO A 80 8.44 -3.80 2.68
C PRO A 80 8.66 -3.68 4.19
N ILE A 81 9.29 -4.70 4.80
CA ILE A 81 9.58 -4.76 6.25
C ILE A 81 8.42 -4.22 7.12
N PRO A 82 7.20 -4.76 6.95
CA PRO A 82 5.99 -4.15 7.49
C PRO A 82 6.00 -4.00 9.01
N ARG A 83 6.60 -4.94 9.77
CA ARG A 83 6.69 -4.88 11.23
C ARG A 83 7.65 -3.79 11.69
N LYS A 84 8.85 -3.74 11.10
CA LYS A 84 9.87 -2.73 11.42
C LYS A 84 9.44 -1.30 11.06
N SER A 85 8.65 -1.16 9.99
CA SER A 85 8.25 0.14 9.45
C SER A 85 6.85 0.62 9.88
N GLU A 86 6.13 -0.20 10.64
CA GLU A 86 4.77 0.06 11.11
C GLU A 86 4.65 1.40 11.83
N ARG A 87 3.54 2.09 11.57
CA ARG A 87 3.13 3.40 12.12
C ARG A 87 4.02 4.56 11.70
N HIS A 88 5.34 4.37 11.69
CA HIS A 88 6.31 5.38 11.34
C HIS A 88 6.33 5.68 9.84
N TYR A 89 6.24 4.67 8.98
CA TYR A 89 6.32 4.85 7.53
C TYR A 89 5.04 4.44 6.79
N TRP A 90 4.20 3.63 7.42
CA TRP A 90 2.85 3.33 6.94
C TRP A 90 1.84 3.25 8.09
N SER A 91 0.55 3.37 7.80
CA SER A 91 -0.51 3.01 8.75
C SER A 91 -1.70 2.39 8.04
N VAL A 92 -2.49 1.62 8.79
CA VAL A 92 -3.80 1.14 8.35
C VAL A 92 -4.87 1.69 9.27
N SER A 93 -5.94 2.25 8.70
CA SER A 93 -7.08 2.78 9.42
C SER A 93 -8.30 1.88 9.22
N CYS A 94 -9.08 1.69 10.29
CA CYS A 94 -10.31 0.89 10.28
C CYS A 94 -11.54 1.80 10.38
N LEU A 95 -12.47 1.68 9.43
CA LEU A 95 -13.67 2.50 9.31
C LEU A 95 -13.39 4.00 9.56
N PRO A 96 -12.42 4.62 8.85
CA PRO A 96 -12.14 6.03 9.06
C PRO A 96 -13.37 6.88 8.68
N SER A 97 -13.57 7.96 9.43
CA SER A 97 -14.72 8.84 9.29
C SER A 97 -14.48 9.85 8.17
N THR A 98 -14.41 9.38 6.94
CA THR A 98 -14.26 10.20 5.72
C THR A 98 -15.54 10.15 4.89
N SER A 99 -15.73 11.14 4.01
CA SER A 99 -16.94 11.26 3.17
C SER A 99 -17.15 10.04 2.25
N ASP A 100 -16.07 9.39 1.82
CA ASP A 100 -16.08 8.24 0.94
C ASP A 100 -16.22 6.89 1.68
N LYS A 101 -16.32 6.90 3.02
CA LYS A 101 -16.71 5.76 3.88
C LYS A 101 -15.98 4.43 3.58
N PRO A 102 -14.63 4.39 3.56
CA PRO A 102 -13.91 3.14 3.33
C PRO A 102 -14.08 2.18 4.53
N LEU A 103 -13.97 0.88 4.24
CA LEU A 103 -13.88 -0.15 5.26
C LEU A 103 -12.50 -0.12 5.93
N VAL A 104 -11.45 -0.08 5.11
CA VAL A 104 -10.06 0.05 5.56
C VAL A 104 -9.25 0.90 4.59
N ARG A 105 -8.20 1.57 5.08
CA ARG A 105 -7.28 2.37 4.25
C ARG A 105 -5.85 2.25 4.75
N VAL A 106 -4.93 1.96 3.84
CA VAL A 106 -3.48 1.97 4.06
C VAL A 106 -2.89 3.25 3.50
N ASN A 107 -2.03 3.92 4.28
CA ASN A 107 -1.39 5.18 3.92
C ASN A 107 0.11 5.13 4.20
N ALA A 108 0.89 5.95 3.48
CA ALA A 108 2.29 6.23 3.78
C ALA A 108 2.63 7.68 3.46
N SER A 109 3.52 8.30 4.23
CA SER A 109 3.77 9.75 4.15
C SER A 109 2.44 10.53 4.23
N TRP A 110 2.10 11.31 3.21
CA TRP A 110 0.83 12.04 3.07
C TRP A 110 -0.12 11.39 2.04
N MET A 111 0.15 10.15 1.64
CA MET A 111 -0.48 9.52 0.49
C MET A 111 -1.31 8.30 0.89
N GLU A 112 -2.50 8.19 0.32
CA GLU A 112 -3.27 6.94 0.32
C GLU A 112 -2.60 5.94 -0.63
N LEU A 113 -2.41 4.71 -0.19
CA LEU A 113 -1.81 3.66 -1.03
C LEU A 113 -2.88 2.70 -1.53
N PHE A 114 -3.72 2.26 -0.61
CA PHE A 114 -4.68 1.18 -0.82
C PHE A 114 -5.92 1.38 0.05
N THR A 115 -7.09 1.17 -0.51
CA THR A 115 -8.37 1.34 0.22
C THR A 115 -9.34 0.23 -0.18
N ILE A 116 -10.08 -0.32 0.79
CA ILE A 116 -11.20 -1.24 0.51
C ILE A 116 -12.50 -0.56 0.91
N TYR A 117 -13.50 -0.66 0.03
CA TYR A 117 -14.85 -0.16 0.21
C TYR A 117 -15.84 -1.33 0.23
N ALA A 118 -16.98 -1.12 0.90
CA ALA A 118 -18.15 -1.99 0.71
C ALA A 118 -18.75 -1.75 -0.69
N ASP A 119 -19.24 -2.80 -1.32
CA ASP A 119 -19.80 -2.79 -2.66
C ASP A 119 -20.96 -3.80 -2.74
N GLY A 120 -22.14 -3.38 -2.29
CA GLY A 120 -23.24 -4.30 -1.98
C GLY A 120 -22.83 -5.29 -0.89
N GLU A 121 -23.05 -6.58 -1.11
CA GLU A 121 -22.56 -7.66 -0.23
C GLU A 121 -21.07 -7.98 -0.45
N GLY A 122 -20.45 -7.44 -1.51
CA GLY A 122 -19.04 -7.65 -1.83
C GLY A 122 -18.14 -6.48 -1.44
N ILE A 123 -16.93 -6.49 -1.98
CA ILE A 123 -15.92 -5.44 -1.78
C ILE A 123 -15.41 -4.87 -3.09
N ARG A 124 -14.96 -3.61 -3.02
CA ARG A 124 -14.19 -2.95 -4.06
C ARG A 124 -12.89 -2.41 -3.46
N ALA A 125 -11.76 -2.81 -4.03
CA ALA A 125 -10.47 -2.25 -3.70
C ALA A 125 -10.12 -1.07 -4.62
N ARG A 126 -9.36 -0.13 -4.09
CA ARG A 126 -8.73 0.97 -4.82
C ARG A 126 -7.24 0.94 -4.55
N PHE A 127 -6.45 0.96 -5.61
CA PHE A 127 -5.00 1.06 -5.60
C PHE A 127 -4.60 2.41 -6.18
N LEU A 128 -3.64 3.09 -5.54
CA LEU A 128 -2.93 4.20 -6.14
C LEU A 128 -1.54 3.74 -6.54
N VAL A 129 -1.15 4.06 -7.77
CA VAL A 129 0.07 3.59 -8.44
C VAL A 129 0.60 4.68 -9.37
N HIS A 130 1.79 4.48 -9.93
CA HIS A 130 2.30 5.35 -10.98
C HIS A 130 1.63 5.02 -12.32
N LEU A 131 1.26 6.03 -13.09
CA LEU A 131 0.63 5.86 -14.40
C LEU A 131 1.58 5.20 -15.40
N SER A 132 2.85 5.59 -15.38
CA SER A 132 3.94 5.06 -16.21
C SER A 132 4.14 3.54 -16.09
N ASP A 133 3.74 2.92 -14.98
CA ASP A 133 3.78 1.45 -14.84
C ASP A 133 2.69 0.74 -15.67
N PHE A 134 1.65 1.48 -16.07
CA PHE A 134 0.43 1.02 -16.73
C PHE A 134 0.21 1.58 -18.13
N THR A 135 1.16 2.35 -18.66
CA THR A 135 1.16 2.77 -20.07
C THR A 135 2.00 1.84 -20.93
N THR A 136 1.67 1.74 -22.21
CA THR A 136 2.39 0.88 -23.17
C THR A 136 3.78 1.40 -23.51
N ASP A 137 4.02 2.70 -23.34
CA ASP A 137 5.27 3.40 -23.64
C ASP A 137 6.02 3.87 -22.39
N HIS A 138 5.54 3.51 -21.19
CA HIS A 138 6.07 3.95 -19.90
C HIS A 138 6.06 5.47 -19.67
N SER A 139 5.25 6.21 -20.43
CA SER A 139 5.05 7.64 -20.23
C SER A 139 3.93 7.91 -19.21
N PRO A 140 3.86 9.12 -18.62
CA PRO A 140 2.71 9.54 -17.82
C PRO A 140 1.53 10.01 -18.68
N ALA A 141 1.45 9.61 -19.97
CA ALA A 141 0.38 10.03 -20.87
C ALA A 141 -0.88 9.17 -20.70
N GLN A 142 -2.00 9.83 -20.38
CA GLN A 142 -3.27 9.15 -20.09
C GLN A 142 -3.84 8.38 -21.29
N SER A 143 -3.52 8.78 -22.51
CA SER A 143 -3.96 8.12 -23.75
C SER A 143 -3.31 6.77 -24.02
N HIS A 144 -2.24 6.43 -23.28
CA HIS A 144 -1.44 5.22 -23.52
C HIS A 144 -1.70 4.12 -22.47
N VAL A 145 -2.75 4.26 -21.65
CA VAL A 145 -3.12 3.22 -20.67
C VAL A 145 -3.34 1.89 -21.38
N ASP A 146 -2.68 0.86 -20.87
CA ASP A 146 -2.78 -0.52 -21.33
C ASP A 146 -4.05 -1.18 -20.74
N GLU A 147 -5.21 -0.76 -21.23
CA GLU A 147 -6.52 -1.28 -20.79
C GLU A 147 -6.64 -2.82 -20.97
N PRO A 148 -6.20 -3.42 -22.09
CA PRO A 148 -6.27 -4.87 -22.25
C PRO A 148 -5.49 -5.62 -21.17
N PHE A 149 -4.32 -5.11 -20.76
CA PHE A 149 -3.57 -5.68 -19.65
C PHE A 149 -4.35 -5.61 -18.33
N LEU A 150 -4.97 -4.47 -18.01
CA LEU A 150 -5.77 -4.30 -16.79
C LEU A 150 -6.94 -5.29 -16.75
N GLN A 151 -7.68 -5.42 -17.85
CA GLN A 151 -8.81 -6.33 -17.97
C GLN A 151 -8.39 -7.80 -17.85
N HIS A 152 -7.20 -8.17 -18.35
CA HIS A 152 -6.65 -9.52 -18.20
C HIS A 152 -6.28 -9.87 -16.74
N CYS A 153 -5.97 -8.86 -15.93
CA CYS A 153 -5.57 -9.03 -14.52
C CYS A 153 -6.76 -9.24 -13.57
N VAL A 154 -8.00 -9.20 -14.05
CA VAL A 154 -9.22 -9.44 -13.27
C VAL A 154 -10.02 -10.62 -13.82
N THR A 155 -11.02 -11.09 -13.08
CA THR A 155 -11.83 -12.28 -13.43
C THR A 155 -12.82 -11.96 -14.53
N ALA A 156 -13.40 -10.75 -14.49
CA ALA A 156 -14.31 -10.22 -15.50
C ALA A 156 -13.86 -8.79 -15.86
N PRO A 157 -13.82 -8.39 -17.15
CA PRO A 157 -13.34 -7.07 -17.56
C PRO A 157 -14.05 -5.90 -16.86
N GLU A 158 -15.34 -6.04 -16.53
CA GLU A 158 -16.14 -5.05 -15.80
C GLU A 158 -15.75 -4.87 -14.34
N ASP A 159 -14.96 -5.79 -13.77
CA ASP A 159 -14.46 -5.67 -12.40
C ASP A 159 -13.37 -4.61 -12.28
N VAL A 160 -12.75 -4.15 -13.37
CA VAL A 160 -11.73 -3.11 -13.33
C VAL A 160 -12.21 -1.79 -13.93
N SER A 161 -11.86 -0.70 -13.25
CA SER A 161 -12.00 0.67 -13.75
C SER A 161 -10.84 1.51 -13.24
N TYR A 162 -10.59 2.66 -13.85
CA TYR A 162 -9.52 3.54 -13.40
C TYR A 162 -9.92 5.01 -13.49
N PHE A 163 -9.11 5.86 -12.86
CA PHE A 163 -9.25 7.30 -12.86
C PHE A 163 -7.87 7.95 -12.67
N PHE A 164 -7.79 9.25 -12.94
CA PHE A 164 -6.55 10.03 -12.83
C PHE A 164 -6.66 11.02 -11.66
N PRO A 165 -6.09 10.69 -10.48
CA PRO A 165 -5.98 11.66 -9.39
C PRO A 165 -5.19 12.90 -9.82
N ARG A 166 -5.31 13.98 -9.04
CA ARG A 166 -4.42 15.13 -9.22
C ARG A 166 -2.99 14.74 -8.85
N GLY A 167 -2.06 15.09 -9.73
CA GLY A 167 -0.62 14.85 -9.54
C GLY A 167 0.00 14.30 -10.80
N ALA A 168 1.27 14.62 -11.03
CA ALA A 168 2.02 14.04 -12.13
C ALA A 168 2.17 12.53 -11.89
N ASP A 169 1.98 11.75 -12.95
CA ASP A 169 2.15 10.30 -12.94
C ASP A 169 1.27 9.54 -11.93
N MET A 170 0.15 10.13 -11.50
CA MET A 170 -0.78 9.50 -10.56
C MET A 170 -1.84 8.69 -11.30
N PHE A 171 -2.06 7.44 -10.86
CA PHE A 171 -3.09 6.57 -11.41
C PHE A 171 -3.85 5.85 -10.31
N GLY A 172 -5.18 5.82 -10.43
CA GLY A 172 -6.06 5.13 -9.50
C GLY A 172 -6.80 4.01 -10.19
N ILE A 173 -6.67 2.78 -9.67
CA ILE A 173 -7.32 1.58 -10.20
C ILE A 173 -8.32 1.09 -9.18
N ASN A 174 -9.57 0.90 -9.58
CA ASN A 174 -10.58 0.24 -8.76
C ASN A 174 -10.80 -1.18 -9.29
N VAL A 175 -10.80 -2.16 -8.38
CA VAL A 175 -11.07 -3.57 -8.67
C VAL A 175 -12.22 -4.04 -7.78
N ARG A 176 -13.29 -4.53 -8.40
CA ARG A 176 -14.48 -5.09 -7.74
C ARG A 176 -14.31 -6.60 -7.54
N SER A 177 -15.05 -7.17 -6.59
CA SER A 177 -15.08 -8.61 -6.25
C SER A 177 -13.79 -9.14 -5.60
N SER A 178 -13.92 -10.00 -4.57
CA SER A 178 -12.74 -10.53 -3.87
C SER A 178 -11.89 -11.43 -4.78
N ALA A 179 -12.53 -12.17 -5.70
CA ALA A 179 -11.85 -13.01 -6.69
C ALA A 179 -10.95 -12.19 -7.63
N SER A 180 -11.47 -11.10 -8.21
CA SER A 180 -10.70 -10.24 -9.09
C SER A 180 -9.61 -9.47 -8.34
N ILE A 181 -9.85 -9.03 -7.10
CA ILE A 181 -8.80 -8.40 -6.28
C ILE A 181 -7.64 -9.38 -6.02
N ARG A 182 -7.93 -10.66 -5.71
CA ARG A 182 -6.89 -11.69 -5.52
C ARG A 182 -6.10 -11.94 -6.80
N ARG A 183 -6.79 -12.08 -7.94
CA ARG A 183 -6.16 -12.26 -9.26
C ARG A 183 -5.28 -11.06 -9.60
N PHE A 184 -5.75 -9.85 -9.33
CA PHE A 184 -5.01 -8.62 -9.55
C PHE A 184 -3.73 -8.57 -8.71
N LEU A 185 -3.83 -8.90 -7.41
CA LEU A 185 -2.68 -8.99 -6.50
C LEU A 185 -1.73 -10.17 -6.79
N ALA A 186 -2.13 -11.14 -7.62
CA ALA A 186 -1.26 -12.24 -8.03
C ALA A 186 -0.43 -11.94 -9.29
N ALA A 187 -0.77 -10.88 -10.03
CA ALA A 187 -0.07 -10.52 -11.26
C ALA A 187 1.27 -9.81 -10.97
N ARG A 188 2.38 -10.36 -11.49
CA ARG A 188 3.74 -9.86 -11.21
C ARG A 188 3.94 -8.39 -11.56
N ARG A 189 3.46 -7.93 -12.72
CA ARG A 189 3.55 -6.51 -13.13
C ARG A 189 2.74 -5.61 -12.19
N ILE A 190 1.58 -6.06 -11.72
CA ILE A 190 0.77 -5.33 -10.73
C ILE A 190 1.50 -5.21 -9.40
N LEU A 191 2.05 -6.31 -8.88
CA LEU A 191 2.82 -6.28 -7.64
C LEU A 191 4.01 -5.36 -7.74
N GLY A 192 4.78 -5.43 -8.82
CA GLY A 192 5.91 -4.54 -9.07
C GLY A 192 5.50 -3.05 -9.00
N ALA A 193 4.43 -2.68 -9.70
CA ALA A 193 3.92 -1.30 -9.72
C ALA A 193 3.46 -0.81 -8.34
N ILE A 194 2.70 -1.64 -7.61
CA ILE A 194 2.24 -1.31 -6.25
C ILE A 194 3.45 -1.15 -5.30
N ARG A 195 4.42 -2.07 -5.37
CA ARG A 195 5.65 -2.00 -4.56
C ARG A 195 6.45 -0.74 -4.84
N THR A 196 6.64 -0.39 -6.11
CA THR A 196 7.32 0.83 -6.53
C THR A 196 6.62 2.08 -5.97
N PHE A 197 5.30 2.15 -6.09
CA PHE A 197 4.52 3.27 -5.57
C PHE A 197 4.63 3.37 -4.04
N ASN A 198 4.44 2.26 -3.33
CA ASN A 198 4.54 2.22 -1.87
C ASN A 198 5.93 2.65 -1.39
N LEU A 199 7.00 2.11 -1.98
CA LEU A 199 8.37 2.52 -1.67
C LEU A 199 8.62 3.99 -1.98
N THR A 200 8.08 4.52 -3.09
CA THR A 200 8.18 5.94 -3.43
C THR A 200 7.68 6.81 -2.29
N HIS A 201 6.54 6.45 -1.69
CA HIS A 201 5.94 7.22 -0.60
C HIS A 201 6.57 6.93 0.76
N MET A 202 6.91 5.69 1.08
CA MET A 202 7.58 5.33 2.33
C MET A 202 9.01 5.88 2.41
N ASN A 203 9.67 6.13 1.27
CA ASN A 203 10.98 6.79 1.21
C ASN A 203 10.93 8.31 1.46
N ARG A 204 9.74 8.94 1.40
CA ARG A 204 9.57 10.39 1.68
C ARG A 204 9.65 10.73 3.16
N GLY A 205 9.59 9.74 4.04
CA GLY A 205 9.73 9.93 5.49
C GLY A 205 8.48 9.53 6.26
N ARG A 206 8.24 10.21 7.40
CA ARG A 206 7.23 9.80 8.37
C ARG A 206 5.82 9.88 7.81
N ASN A 207 5.00 8.92 8.20
CA ASN A 207 3.58 8.84 7.91
C ASN A 207 2.78 9.87 8.73
N ALA A 208 2.02 10.72 8.04
CA ALA A 208 1.16 11.73 8.64
C ALA A 208 -0.06 11.10 9.35
N TYR A 209 -0.46 9.90 8.94
CA TYR A 209 -1.67 9.21 9.44
C TYR A 209 -1.39 8.24 10.59
N GLN A 210 -0.27 8.38 11.29
CA GLN A 210 0.14 7.52 12.41
C GLN A 210 -0.89 7.50 13.55
N ALA A 211 -1.61 8.61 13.80
CA ALA A 211 -2.62 8.72 14.86
C ALA A 211 -3.96 8.00 14.53
N SER A 212 -4.12 7.59 13.28
CA SER A 212 -5.28 6.85 12.79
C SER A 212 -4.98 5.36 12.60
N HIS A 213 -3.80 4.90 13.02
CA HIS A 213 -3.39 3.52 12.91
C HIS A 213 -4.21 2.61 13.84
N CYS A 214 -4.78 1.53 13.29
CA CYS A 214 -5.54 0.51 14.01
C CYS A 214 -4.72 -0.78 14.13
N TYR A 215 -4.13 -0.98 15.31
CA TYR A 215 -3.29 -2.15 15.58
C TYR A 215 -4.03 -3.48 15.43
N SER A 216 -5.30 -3.59 15.86
CA SER A 216 -6.06 -4.84 15.69
C SER A 216 -6.21 -5.26 14.22
N LEU A 217 -6.31 -4.28 13.33
CA LEU A 217 -6.36 -4.53 11.89
C LEU A 217 -4.97 -4.85 11.32
N ALA A 218 -3.94 -4.17 11.81
CA ALA A 218 -2.55 -4.49 11.47
C ALA A 218 -2.15 -5.90 11.94
N ASP A 219 -2.63 -6.36 13.10
CA ASP A 219 -2.43 -7.72 13.59
C ASP A 219 -2.96 -8.75 12.58
N CYS A 220 -4.14 -8.53 12.01
CA CYS A 220 -4.68 -9.40 10.94
C CYS A 220 -3.89 -9.30 9.63
N MET A 221 -3.48 -8.08 9.26
CA MET A 221 -2.72 -7.80 8.05
C MET A 221 -1.34 -8.47 8.05
N LEU A 222 -0.73 -8.61 9.24
CA LEU A 222 0.62 -9.16 9.43
C LEU A 222 0.64 -10.56 10.04
N ALA A 223 -0.54 -11.19 10.19
CA ALA A 223 -0.66 -12.58 10.59
C ALA A 223 -0.24 -13.48 9.42
N GLY A 224 1.02 -13.93 9.47
CA GLY A 224 1.68 -14.81 8.51
C GLY A 224 3.10 -15.06 8.97
#